data_AF-A0A9N9ALK7-F1
#
_entry.id   AF-A0A9N9ALK7-F1
#
_cell.length_a   1.000
_cell.length_b   1.000
_cell.length_c   1.000
_cell.angle_alpha   90.00
_cell.angle_beta   90.00
_cell.angle_gamma   90.00
#
_symmetry.space_group_name_H-M   'P 1'
#
loop_
_entity.id
_entity.type
_entity.pdbx_description
1 polymer ?
#
loop_
_entity_poly.entity_id
_entity_poly.type
_entity_poly.pdbx_seq_one_letter_code
_entity_poly.pdbx_strand_id
1 'polypeptide(L)'
;MIWSTSRPENVDKMVNLIFGDQKEKLVAVWARDKFGFTNEEYERDTKAIKDLDIIWKALNSQTESPTKFMLDPTNTILIDDSRYKTQLQPFNAIHPRGFDRERVREGGDSELTMIIKYLEVVKHQSNVAAYMKDNPFTDRIQ
;
A
#
# COMPACT_ATOMS: atom_id res chain seq x y z
N MET A 1 -3.53 3.80 5.54
CA MET A 1 -3.43 4.80 4.45
C MET A 1 -3.89 4.16 3.15
N ILE A 2 -4.53 4.92 2.26
CA ILE A 2 -4.73 4.54 0.86
C ILE A 2 -3.80 5.37 -0.01
N TRP A 3 -3.09 4.72 -0.93
CA TRP A 3 -2.25 5.40 -1.93
C TRP A 3 -2.55 4.81 -3.31
N SER A 4 -3.25 5.56 -4.15
CA SER A 4 -3.75 5.09 -5.45
C SER A 4 -3.17 5.89 -6.60
N THR A 5 -2.86 5.21 -7.71
CA THR A 5 -2.39 5.84 -8.95
C THR A 5 -3.52 6.47 -9.78
N SER A 6 -4.77 6.30 -9.36
CA SER A 6 -5.95 6.90 -9.99
C SER A 6 -6.10 8.38 -9.63
N ARG A 7 -6.81 9.13 -10.49
CA ARG A 7 -7.14 10.54 -10.23
C ARG A 7 -8.01 10.71 -8.98
N PRO A 8 -7.93 11.85 -8.27
CA PRO A 8 -8.61 12.08 -6.98
C PRO A 8 -10.10 11.75 -6.98
N GLU A 9 -10.83 12.15 -8.03
CA GLU A 9 -12.27 11.93 -8.17
C GLU A 9 -12.67 10.46 -8.20
N ASN A 10 -11.80 9.59 -8.73
CA ASN A 10 -12.03 8.14 -8.73
C ASN A 10 -11.66 7.53 -7.38
N VAL A 11 -10.58 8.01 -6.77
CA VAL A 11 -10.15 7.55 -5.44
C VAL A 11 -11.19 7.88 -4.38
N ASP A 12 -11.75 9.10 -4.38
CA ASP A 12 -12.78 9.51 -3.44
C ASP A 12 -14.03 8.63 -3.54
N LYS A 13 -14.53 8.38 -4.76
CA LYS A 13 -15.65 7.44 -4.99
C LYS A 13 -15.34 6.05 -4.45
N MET A 14 -14.17 5.48 -4.76
CA MET A 14 -13.78 4.14 -4.30
C MET A 14 -13.66 4.08 -2.77
N VAL A 15 -13.04 5.08 -2.15
CA VAL A 15 -12.86 5.12 -0.69
C VAL A 15 -14.21 5.23 0.01
N ASN A 16 -15.11 6.09 -0.48
CA ASN A 16 -16.45 6.23 0.08
C ASN A 16 -17.26 4.93 -0.04
N LEU A 17 -17.14 4.21 -1.16
CA LEU A 17 -17.83 2.93 -1.36
C LEU A 17 -17.26 1.79 -0.49
N ILE A 18 -15.94 1.71 -0.35
CA ILE A 18 -15.28 0.59 0.35
C ILE A 18 -15.27 0.80 1.86
N PHE A 19 -14.94 2.01 2.32
CA PHE A 19 -14.74 2.29 3.74
C PHE A 19 -15.98 2.91 4.40
N GLY A 20 -16.84 3.61 3.65
CA GLY A 20 -17.99 4.33 4.20
C GLY A 20 -17.58 5.18 5.41
N ASP A 21 -18.28 5.01 6.52
CA ASP A 21 -18.01 5.72 7.78
C ASP A 21 -16.64 5.40 8.40
N GLN A 22 -16.01 4.28 8.01
CA GLN A 22 -14.67 3.91 8.49
C GLN A 22 -13.56 4.72 7.82
N LYS A 23 -13.85 5.52 6.79
CA LYS A 23 -12.83 6.31 6.07
C LYS A 23 -12.09 7.28 6.99
N GLU A 24 -12.76 7.80 8.03
CA GLU A 24 -12.16 8.71 9.02
C GLU A 24 -11.07 8.04 9.87
N LYS A 25 -11.00 6.70 9.85
CA LYS A 25 -9.90 5.94 10.50
C LYS A 25 -8.64 5.85 9.64
N LEU A 26 -8.71 6.24 8.36
CA LEU A 26 -7.55 6.26 7.49
C LEU A 26 -6.68 7.47 7.82
N VAL A 27 -5.42 7.21 8.19
CA VAL A 27 -4.43 8.27 8.44
C VAL A 27 -4.21 9.21 7.25
N ALA A 28 -4.42 8.73 6.03
CA ALA A 28 -4.32 9.51 4.80
C ALA A 28 -4.96 8.75 3.62
N VAL A 29 -5.41 9.54 2.64
CA VAL A 29 -5.84 9.07 1.31
C VAL A 29 -5.12 9.91 0.27
N TRP A 30 -4.20 9.29 -0.47
CA TRP A 30 -3.41 9.92 -1.52
C TRP A 30 -3.78 9.35 -2.88
N ALA A 31 -3.98 10.24 -3.86
CA ALA A 31 -4.29 9.90 -5.24
C ALA A 31 -3.10 10.27 -6.16
N ARG A 32 -3.34 10.24 -7.48
CA ARG A 32 -2.33 10.55 -8.51
C ARG A 32 -1.64 11.89 -8.32
N ASP A 33 -2.35 12.88 -7.77
CA ASP A 33 -1.87 14.25 -7.51
C ASP A 33 -0.78 14.30 -6.43
N LYS A 34 -0.56 13.21 -5.69
CA LYS A 34 0.44 13.09 -4.61
C LYS A 34 1.71 12.33 -5.00
N PHE A 35 1.92 12.06 -6.28
CA PHE A 35 3.13 11.39 -6.78
C PHE A 35 4.27 12.35 -7.15
N GLY A 36 4.07 13.67 -6.99
CA GLY A 36 5.09 14.67 -7.34
C GLY A 36 5.26 14.88 -8.84
N PHE A 37 4.28 14.48 -9.65
CA PHE A 37 4.26 14.75 -11.08
C PHE A 37 4.19 16.24 -11.37
N THR A 38 4.91 16.67 -12.42
CA THR A 38 4.62 17.92 -13.11
C THR A 38 3.22 17.90 -13.72
N ASN A 39 2.67 19.06 -14.08
CA ASN A 39 1.36 19.12 -14.74
C ASN A 39 1.33 18.29 -16.04
N GLU A 40 2.42 18.29 -16.80
CA GLU A 40 2.51 17.51 -18.05
C GLU A 40 2.53 16.00 -17.80
N GLU A 41 3.29 15.55 -16.80
CA GLU A 41 3.33 14.13 -16.40
C GLU A 41 2.01 13.66 -15.78
N TYR A 42 1.32 14.54 -15.07
CA TYR A 42 0.02 14.26 -14.46
C TYR A 42 -1.05 14.04 -15.52
N GLU A 43 -1.10 14.89 -16.55
CA GLU A 43 -2.06 14.78 -17.65
C GLU A 43 -1.74 13.64 -18.62
N ARG A 44 -0.46 13.29 -18.77
CA ARG A 44 -0.07 12.05 -19.43
C ARG A 44 -0.37 10.84 -18.55
N ASP A 45 -0.57 9.68 -19.17
CA ASP A 45 -0.66 8.40 -18.44
C ASP A 45 0.72 7.89 -18.00
N THR A 46 1.50 8.79 -17.36
CA THR A 46 2.83 8.49 -16.82
C THR A 46 2.69 7.39 -15.77
N LYS A 47 3.51 6.34 -15.91
CA LYS A 47 3.56 5.24 -14.97
C LYS A 47 4.13 5.73 -13.64
N ALA A 48 3.34 5.58 -12.58
CA ALA A 48 3.72 6.02 -11.25
C ALA A 48 4.63 4.99 -10.55
N ILE A 49 5.60 5.49 -9.79
CA ILE A 49 6.37 4.71 -8.80
C ILE A 49 5.93 5.19 -7.42
N LYS A 50 5.63 4.25 -6.53
CA LYS A 50 5.26 4.45 -5.13
C LYS A 50 6.51 4.44 -4.27
N ASP A 51 7.17 5.59 -4.19
CA ASP A 51 8.31 5.81 -3.33
C ASP A 51 7.90 6.07 -1.87
N LEU A 52 8.12 5.11 -0.96
CA LEU A 52 7.80 5.27 0.46
C LEU A 52 8.54 6.44 1.13
N ASP A 53 9.67 6.90 0.61
CA ASP A 53 10.36 8.09 1.15
C ASP A 53 9.46 9.32 1.14
N ILE A 54 8.57 9.46 0.15
CA ILE A 54 7.61 10.56 0.05
C ILE A 54 6.60 10.47 1.20
N ILE A 55 6.13 9.26 1.51
CA ILE A 55 5.20 9.00 2.61
C ILE A 55 5.87 9.30 3.95
N TRP A 56 7.08 8.76 4.18
CA TRP A 56 7.81 8.95 5.42
C TRP A 56 8.09 10.42 5.68
N LYS A 57 8.59 11.16 4.67
CA LYS A 57 8.82 12.61 4.80
C LYS A 57 7.52 13.34 5.14
N ALA A 58 6.43 13.07 4.43
CA ALA A 58 5.18 13.80 4.62
C ALA A 58 4.49 13.50 5.96
N LEU A 59 4.47 12.23 6.40
CA LEU A 59 3.80 11.84 7.65
C LEU A 59 4.66 12.15 8.87
N ASN A 60 5.98 11.98 8.80
CA ASN A 60 6.88 12.29 9.92
C ASN A 60 7.05 13.80 10.16
N SER A 61 6.78 14.64 9.16
CA SER A 61 6.86 16.10 9.30
C SER A 61 5.60 16.73 9.91
N GLN A 62 4.56 15.95 10.19
CA GLN A 62 3.34 16.46 10.82
C GLN A 62 3.62 16.76 12.30
N THR A 63 3.28 17.97 12.74
CA THR A 63 3.51 18.45 14.12
C THR A 63 2.81 17.58 15.15
N GLU A 64 1.64 17.06 14.81
CA GLU A 64 0.96 15.99 15.53
C GLU A 64 1.01 14.75 14.66
N SER A 65 2.02 13.90 14.87
CA SER A 65 2.12 12.66 14.12
C SER A 65 0.86 11.82 14.39
N PRO A 66 0.10 11.43 13.35
CA PRO A 66 -1.03 10.53 13.52
C PRO A 66 -0.61 9.12 13.96
N THR A 67 0.70 8.85 13.98
CA THR A 67 1.31 7.62 14.48
C THR A 67 2.18 7.93 15.70
N LYS A 68 2.23 7.04 16.69
CA LYS A 68 3.03 7.26 17.92
C LYS A 68 4.55 7.16 17.70
N PHE A 69 5.00 6.92 16.47
CA PHE A 69 6.40 6.62 16.13
C PHE A 69 6.74 7.16 14.74
N MET A 70 8.03 7.34 14.47
CA MET A 70 8.54 7.73 13.15
C MET A 70 8.40 6.57 12.17
N LEU A 71 7.81 6.83 11.01
CA LEU A 71 7.68 5.84 9.93
C LEU A 71 8.98 5.74 9.14
N ASP A 72 9.40 4.50 8.87
CA ASP A 72 10.63 4.19 8.14
C ASP A 72 10.53 2.75 7.54
N PRO A 73 11.60 2.20 6.93
CA PRO A 73 11.56 0.83 6.41
C PRO A 73 11.32 -0.25 7.48
N THR A 74 11.58 0.01 8.76
CA THR A 74 11.48 -1.01 9.82
C THR A 74 10.04 -1.22 10.29
N ASN A 75 9.10 -0.34 9.93
CA ASN A 75 7.70 -0.40 10.38
C ASN A 75 6.65 -0.12 9.29
N THR A 76 7.06 0.06 8.02
CA THR A 76 6.14 0.38 6.91
C THR A 76 6.03 -0.79 5.94
N ILE A 77 4.82 -1.13 5.49
CA ILE A 77 4.57 -2.14 4.47
C ILE A 77 3.71 -1.54 3.36
N LEU A 78 4.10 -1.78 2.12
CA LEU A 78 3.41 -1.39 0.89
C LEU A 78 2.71 -2.61 0.27
N ILE A 79 1.40 -2.53 0.07
CA ILE A 79 0.63 -3.59 -0.59
C ILE A 79 0.19 -3.07 -1.96
N ASP A 80 0.74 -3.67 -3.02
CA ASP A 80 0.44 -3.31 -4.40
C ASP A 80 0.77 -4.50 -5.32
N ASP A 81 -0.14 -4.83 -6.23
CA ASP A 81 -0.01 -5.96 -7.16
C ASP A 81 1.07 -5.71 -8.24
N SER A 82 1.52 -4.46 -8.41
CA SER A 82 2.56 -4.09 -9.36
C SER A 82 3.95 -4.02 -8.72
N ARG A 83 4.80 -4.98 -9.07
CA ARG A 83 6.24 -4.95 -8.74
C ARG A 83 6.95 -3.70 -9.28
N TYR A 84 6.53 -3.22 -10.45
CA TYR A 84 7.09 -1.99 -11.02
C TYR A 84 6.82 -0.77 -10.14
N LYS A 85 5.60 -0.63 -9.60
CA LYS A 85 5.25 0.53 -8.76
C LYS A 85 6.01 0.53 -7.44
N THR A 86 6.49 -0.60 -6.97
CA THR A 86 7.06 -0.79 -5.62
C THR A 86 8.58 -0.98 -5.62
N GLN A 87 9.21 -0.85 -6.79
CA GLN A 87 10.61 -1.22 -7.01
C GLN A 87 11.64 -0.49 -6.14
N LEU A 88 11.30 0.66 -5.55
CA LEU A 88 12.21 1.43 -4.71
C LEU A 88 12.31 0.90 -3.26
N GLN A 89 11.32 0.13 -2.80
CA GLN A 89 11.34 -0.52 -1.48
C GLN A 89 10.97 -2.01 -1.59
N PRO A 90 11.80 -2.83 -2.26
CA PRO A 90 11.47 -4.20 -2.60
C PRO A 90 11.29 -5.13 -1.40
N PHE A 91 11.84 -4.76 -0.23
CA PHE A 91 11.70 -5.53 1.02
C PHE A 91 10.59 -5.01 1.93
N ASN A 92 9.87 -3.96 1.52
CA ASN A 92 8.69 -3.46 2.22
C ASN A 92 7.41 -3.77 1.46
N ALA A 93 7.48 -4.50 0.34
CA ALA A 93 6.35 -4.69 -0.55
C ALA A 93 5.76 -6.11 -0.49
N ILE A 94 4.43 -6.19 -0.45
CA ILE A 94 3.65 -7.40 -0.66
C ILE A 94 2.92 -7.27 -2.00
N HIS A 95 3.01 -8.31 -2.83
CA HIS A 95 2.39 -8.36 -4.15
C HIS A 95 1.26 -9.39 -4.16
N PRO A 96 0.01 -9.00 -3.81
CA PRO A 96 -1.13 -9.87 -4.01
C PRO A 96 -1.29 -10.20 -5.50
N ARG A 97 -1.92 -11.33 -5.78
CA ARG A 97 -2.45 -11.60 -7.12
C ARG A 97 -3.55 -10.59 -7.42
N GLY A 98 -3.62 -10.16 -8.69
CA GLY A 98 -4.71 -9.32 -9.16
C GLY A 98 -6.07 -9.96 -8.90
N PHE A 99 -7.03 -9.15 -8.47
CA PHE A 99 -8.41 -9.59 -8.27
C PHE A 99 -9.01 -10.03 -9.61
N ASP A 100 -9.57 -11.24 -9.63
CA ASP A 100 -10.21 -11.83 -10.80
C ASP A 100 -11.60 -12.33 -10.42
N ARG A 101 -12.63 -11.77 -11.06
CA ARG A 101 -14.03 -12.08 -10.78
C ARG A 101 -14.39 -13.52 -11.13
N GLU A 102 -13.82 -14.09 -12.18
CA GLU A 102 -14.14 -15.46 -12.59
C GLU A 102 -13.53 -16.45 -11.60
N ARG A 103 -12.28 -16.20 -11.18
CA ARG A 103 -11.62 -16.98 -10.13
C ARG A 103 -12.42 -16.99 -8.83
N VAL A 104 -12.95 -15.85 -8.41
CA VAL A 104 -13.81 -15.75 -7.21
C VAL A 104 -15.08 -16.56 -7.36
N ARG A 105 -15.74 -16.54 -8.53
CA ARG A 105 -16.96 -17.32 -8.79
C ARG A 105 -16.72 -18.82 -8.70
N GLU A 106 -15.53 -19.27 -9.07
CA GLU A 106 -15.08 -20.65 -8.94
C GLU A 106 -14.66 -21.02 -7.50
N GLY A 107 -14.83 -20.12 -6.53
CA GLY A 107 -14.47 -20.31 -5.12
C GLY A 107 -13.01 -19.98 -4.80
N GLY A 108 -12.28 -19.35 -5.73
CA GLY A 108 -10.86 -19.03 -5.63
C GLY A 108 -10.56 -17.57 -5.30
N ASP A 109 -10.68 -17.16 -4.04
CA ASP A 109 -9.97 -15.98 -3.54
C ASP A 109 -9.76 -16.06 -2.03
N SER A 110 -8.51 -16.13 -1.62
CA SER A 110 -8.09 -16.05 -0.22
C SER A 110 -6.89 -15.14 -0.03
N GLU A 111 -6.55 -14.32 -1.03
CA GLU A 111 -5.31 -13.53 -1.06
C GLU A 111 -5.25 -12.56 0.12
N LEU A 112 -6.33 -11.81 0.36
CA LEU A 112 -6.39 -10.88 1.50
C LEU A 112 -6.36 -11.62 2.85
N THR A 113 -6.97 -12.80 2.94
CA THR A 113 -6.90 -13.63 4.15
C THR A 113 -5.48 -14.12 4.42
N MET A 114 -4.74 -14.52 3.38
CA MET A 114 -3.34 -14.92 3.49
C MET A 114 -2.46 -13.74 3.88
N ILE A 115 -2.70 -12.55 3.31
CA ILE A 115 -2.00 -11.33 3.68
C ILE A 115 -2.27 -10.97 5.14
N ILE A 116 -3.51 -11.06 5.62
CA ILE A 116 -3.82 -10.83 7.03
C ILE A 116 -3.01 -11.78 7.92
N LYS A 117 -2.99 -13.09 7.62
CA LYS A 117 -2.18 -14.07 8.38
C LYS A 117 -0.68 -13.73 8.38
N TYR A 118 -0.15 -13.28 7.25
CA TYR A 118 1.24 -12.87 7.15
C TYR A 118 1.52 -11.60 7.97
N LEU A 119 0.66 -10.59 7.89
CA LEU A 119 0.77 -9.36 8.67
C LEU A 119 0.65 -9.61 10.18
N GLU A 120 -0.13 -10.59 10.61
CA GLU A 120 -0.21 -11.03 12.01
C GLU A 120 1.13 -11.53 12.56
N VAL A 121 2.00 -12.08 11.71
CA VAL A 121 3.38 -12.46 12.10
C VAL A 121 4.33 -11.27 12.00
N VAL A 122 4.24 -10.50 10.92
CA VAL A 122 5.16 -9.39 10.64
C VAL A 122 5.02 -8.25 11.66
N LYS A 123 3.83 -8.00 12.20
CA LYS A 123 3.59 -6.94 13.18
C LYS A 123 4.39 -7.09 14.49
N HIS A 124 4.92 -8.28 14.77
CA HIS A 124 5.73 -8.57 15.95
C HIS A 124 7.23 -8.38 15.73
N GLN A 125 7.65 -8.05 14.50
CA GLN A 125 9.05 -7.87 14.14
C GLN A 125 9.50 -6.43 14.44
N SER A 126 10.71 -6.28 14.97
CA SER A 126 11.31 -4.95 15.19
C SER A 126 11.77 -4.28 13.89
N ASN A 127 12.00 -5.06 12.84
CA ASN A 127 12.35 -4.59 11.51
C ASN A 127 11.62 -5.40 10.43
N VAL A 128 10.50 -4.87 9.95
CA VAL A 128 9.66 -5.54 8.96
C VAL A 128 10.38 -5.74 7.63
N ALA A 129 11.17 -4.77 7.16
CA ALA A 129 11.91 -4.91 5.91
C ALA A 129 12.91 -6.07 5.96
N ALA A 130 13.69 -6.18 7.05
CA ALA A 130 14.62 -7.27 7.23
C ALA A 130 13.90 -8.62 7.28
N TYR A 131 12.81 -8.72 8.05
CA TYR A 131 12.02 -9.94 8.13
C TYR A 131 11.44 -10.36 6.78
N MET A 132 10.82 -9.41 6.05
CA MET A 132 10.21 -9.65 4.74
C MET A 132 11.22 -10.01 3.66
N LYS A 133 12.47 -9.55 3.79
CA LYS A 133 13.56 -9.98 2.91
C LYS A 133 13.88 -11.47 3.09
N ASP A 134 13.96 -11.93 4.33
CA ASP A 134 14.33 -13.31 4.66
C ASP A 134 13.13 -14.27 4.59
N ASN A 135 11.91 -13.76 4.77
CA ASN A 135 10.66 -14.51 4.81
C ASN A 135 9.61 -13.87 3.88
N PRO A 136 9.87 -13.72 2.57
CA PRO A 136 8.96 -12.99 1.68
C PRO A 136 7.56 -13.59 1.70
N PHE A 137 6.53 -12.75 1.58
CA PHE A 137 5.17 -13.23 1.36
C PHE A 137 5.14 -14.10 0.12
N THR A 138 4.69 -15.35 0.27
CA THR A 138 4.44 -16.25 -0.84
C THR A 138 2.99 -16.71 -0.80
N ASP A 139 2.45 -16.96 -1.99
CA ASP A 139 1.12 -17.52 -2.22
C ASP A 139 1.05 -19.03 -1.90
N ARG A 140 2.06 -19.57 -1.21
CA ARG A 140 2.14 -20.97 -0.82
C ARG A 140 2.09 -21.07 0.70
N ILE A 141 1.11 -21.84 1.17
CA ILE A 141 0.98 -22.23 2.58
C ILE A 141 2.28 -22.97 2.96
N GLN A 142 3.05 -22.42 3.91
CA GLN A 142 4.04 -23.19 4.67
C GLN A 142 3.33 -23.92 5.82
#